data_AF-A0A259RIY0-F1
#
_entry.id   AF-A0A259RIY0-F1
#
_cell.length_a   1.000
_cell.length_b   1.000
_cell.length_c   1.000
_cell.angle_alpha   90.00
_cell.angle_beta   90.00
_cell.angle_gamma   90.00
#
_symmetry.space_group_name_H-M   'P 1'
#
loop_
_entity.id
_entity.type
_entity.pdbx_description
1 polymer ?
#
loop_
_entity_poly.entity_id
_entity_poly.type
_entity_poly.pdbx_seq_one_letter_code
_entity_poly.pdbx_strand_id
1 'polypeptide(L)'
;MTSMQKNALGTLSSQYNLRVLRLNRQRRLPSVETQTVAFVEFARQGGEIMSTWVEWAGFAVYLRYAPSRRLTDSLEVGECIAISTIHIPDRLQHRGWFWRYCQLCLGLVEDALVLEGVVNPSLRASLRQRPEFFEFHDESFVLRRLPDHRWPLRVFPDLNV
;
A
#
# COMPACT_ATOMS: atom_id res chain seq x y z
N MET A 1 -31.60 -25.13 15.99
CA MET A 1 -30.64 -24.17 15.38
C MET A 1 -31.30 -22.80 15.37
N THR A 2 -30.85 -21.97 16.30
CA THR A 2 -31.56 -20.83 16.89
C THR A 2 -31.39 -19.54 16.06
N SER A 3 -32.43 -18.70 16.09
CA SER A 3 -32.60 -17.39 15.44
C SER A 3 -31.32 -16.52 15.33
N MET A 4 -30.43 -16.57 16.32
CA MET A 4 -29.14 -15.85 16.32
C MET A 4 -28.20 -16.23 15.17
N GLN A 5 -28.16 -17.51 14.74
CA GLN A 5 -27.29 -17.94 13.64
C GLN A 5 -27.75 -17.39 12.28
N LYS A 6 -29.08 -17.24 12.07
CA LYS A 6 -29.63 -16.68 10.83
C LYS A 6 -29.34 -15.18 10.69
N ASN A 7 -29.39 -14.43 11.80
CA ASN A 7 -29.05 -13.00 11.79
C ASN A 7 -27.56 -12.76 11.55
N ALA A 8 -26.66 -13.56 12.14
CA ALA A 8 -25.22 -13.45 11.90
C ALA A 8 -24.86 -13.74 10.42
N LEU A 9 -25.45 -14.78 9.83
CA LEU A 9 -25.29 -15.12 8.41
C LEU A 9 -25.83 -14.02 7.47
N GLY A 10 -26.95 -13.39 7.81
CA GLY A 10 -27.51 -12.26 7.07
C GLY A 10 -26.60 -11.01 7.10
N THR A 11 -26.03 -10.70 8.26
CA THR A 11 -25.13 -9.55 8.45
C THR A 11 -23.79 -9.75 7.74
N LEU A 12 -23.19 -10.94 7.81
CA LEU A 12 -21.94 -11.28 7.12
C LEU A 12 -22.10 -11.23 5.60
N SER A 13 -23.20 -11.75 5.07
CA SER A 13 -23.53 -11.67 3.64
C SER A 13 -23.74 -10.23 3.17
N SER A 14 -24.39 -9.40 3.98
CA SER A 14 -24.59 -7.97 3.71
C SER A 14 -23.28 -7.18 3.69
N GLN A 15 -22.41 -7.37 4.69
CA GLN A 15 -21.09 -6.73 4.75
C GLN A 15 -20.19 -7.16 3.59
N TYR A 16 -20.21 -8.46 3.24
CA TYR A 16 -19.50 -8.98 2.08
C TYR A 16 -19.96 -8.31 0.77
N ASN A 17 -21.28 -8.19 0.56
CA ASN A 17 -21.84 -7.54 -0.64
C ASN A 17 -21.46 -6.05 -0.72
N LEU A 18 -21.49 -5.33 0.40
CA LEU A 18 -21.06 -3.92 0.44
C LEU A 18 -19.57 -3.76 0.13
N ARG A 19 -18.73 -4.67 0.64
CA ARG A 19 -17.29 -4.70 0.33
C ARG A 19 -17.04 -4.90 -1.16
N VAL A 20 -17.70 -5.87 -1.79
CA VAL A 20 -17.57 -6.14 -3.23
C VAL A 20 -18.04 -4.93 -4.06
N LEU A 21 -19.18 -4.32 -3.72
CA LEU A 21 -19.70 -3.16 -4.42
C LEU A 21 -18.76 -1.94 -4.33
N ARG A 22 -18.19 -1.69 -3.15
CA ARG A 22 -17.24 -0.58 -2.95
C ARG A 22 -15.93 -0.80 -3.70
N LEU A 23 -15.37 -2.01 -3.67
CA LEU A 23 -14.17 -2.35 -4.47
C LEU A 23 -14.43 -2.20 -5.97
N ASN A 24 -15.63 -2.55 -6.44
CA ASN A 24 -16.01 -2.33 -7.84
C ASN A 24 -16.14 -0.84 -8.20
N ARG A 25 -16.63 0.00 -7.29
CA ARG A 25 -16.67 1.47 -7.49
C ARG A 25 -15.27 2.07 -7.50
N GLN A 26 -14.39 1.62 -6.61
CA GLN A 26 -12.99 2.00 -6.59
C GLN A 26 -12.36 1.78 -7.97
N ARG A 27 -12.51 0.59 -8.56
CA ARG A 27 -11.97 0.26 -9.90
C ARG A 27 -12.45 1.17 -11.05
N ARG A 28 -13.49 1.98 -10.85
CA ARG A 28 -13.97 2.96 -11.83
C ARG A 28 -13.28 4.33 -11.71
N LEU A 29 -12.47 4.56 -10.69
CA LEU A 29 -11.74 5.81 -10.49
C LEU A 29 -10.59 5.95 -11.52
N PRO A 30 -10.33 7.16 -12.04
CA PRO A 30 -9.52 7.36 -13.23
C PRO A 30 -8.01 7.48 -12.96
N SER A 31 -7.45 6.67 -12.05
CA SER A 31 -6.01 6.48 -11.87
C SER A 31 -5.74 5.43 -10.78
N VAL A 32 -4.55 4.81 -10.77
CA VAL A 32 -4.16 3.91 -9.66
C VAL A 32 -4.01 4.68 -8.34
N GLU A 33 -3.65 5.97 -8.39
CA GLU A 33 -3.53 6.86 -7.24
C GLU A 33 -4.89 7.10 -6.57
N THR A 34 -5.90 7.51 -7.35
CA THR A 34 -7.26 7.74 -6.80
C THR A 34 -7.90 6.46 -6.30
N GLN A 35 -7.64 5.34 -6.99
CA GLN A 35 -8.02 4.01 -6.52
C GLN A 35 -7.36 3.64 -5.19
N THR A 36 -6.09 4.01 -4.99
CA THR A 36 -5.33 3.75 -3.76
C THR A 36 -5.87 4.56 -2.59
N VAL A 37 -6.20 5.83 -2.79
CA VAL A 37 -6.84 6.67 -1.77
C VAL A 37 -8.15 6.01 -1.31
N ALA A 38 -9.03 5.70 -2.25
CA ALA A 38 -10.32 5.07 -1.94
C ALA A 38 -10.16 3.70 -1.27
N PHE A 39 -9.15 2.92 -1.67
CA PHE A 39 -8.81 1.66 -1.02
C PHE A 39 -8.44 1.85 0.45
N VAL A 40 -7.51 2.75 0.76
CA VAL A 40 -7.03 2.98 2.13
C VAL A 40 -8.15 3.52 3.02
N GLU A 41 -8.90 4.51 2.54
CA GLU A 41 -10.06 5.06 3.28
C GLU A 41 -11.08 3.97 3.62
N PHE A 42 -11.36 3.09 2.66
CA PHE A 42 -12.29 1.99 2.86
C PHE A 42 -11.73 0.93 3.81
N ALA A 43 -10.46 0.55 3.67
CA ALA A 43 -9.79 -0.43 4.51
C ALA A 43 -9.75 0.02 5.97
N ARG A 44 -9.41 1.30 6.19
CA ARG A 44 -9.37 1.93 7.51
C ARG A 44 -10.71 1.92 8.22
N GLN A 45 -11.82 2.19 7.51
CA GLN A 45 -13.16 2.12 8.08
C GLN A 45 -13.52 0.71 8.59
N GLY A 46 -13.02 -0.33 7.91
CA GLY A 46 -13.26 -1.72 8.31
C GLY A 46 -12.40 -2.18 9.48
N GLY A 47 -11.24 -1.55 9.72
CA GLY A 47 -10.31 -1.93 10.79
C GLY A 47 -9.66 -3.31 10.60
N GLU A 48 -9.75 -3.88 9.40
CA GLU A 48 -9.26 -5.23 9.09
C GLU A 48 -8.14 -5.19 8.04
N ILE A 49 -7.36 -6.28 7.99
CA ILE A 49 -6.40 -6.49 6.91
C ILE A 49 -7.17 -6.68 5.61
N MET A 50 -6.79 -5.93 4.59
CA MET A 50 -7.42 -5.99 3.28
C MET A 50 -6.38 -5.91 2.19
N SER A 51 -6.62 -6.60 1.07
CA SER A 51 -5.80 -6.49 -0.13
C SER A 51 -6.64 -6.26 -1.36
N THR A 52 -6.04 -5.61 -2.36
CA THR A 52 -6.68 -5.37 -3.66
C THR A 52 -5.63 -5.17 -4.74
N TRP A 53 -6.05 -5.40 -5.98
CA TRP A 53 -5.42 -4.81 -7.15
C TRP A 53 -6.02 -3.41 -7.42
N VAL A 54 -5.18 -2.46 -7.78
CA VAL A 54 -5.55 -1.19 -8.41
C VAL A 54 -4.96 -1.14 -9.80
N GLU A 55 -5.77 -0.79 -10.80
CA GLU A 55 -5.40 -0.93 -12.21
C GLU A 55 -5.97 0.23 -13.02
N TRP A 56 -5.11 0.87 -13.82
CA TRP A 56 -5.53 1.94 -14.73
C TRP A 56 -4.53 2.16 -15.85
N ALA A 57 -5.00 2.21 -17.10
CA ALA A 57 -4.20 2.52 -18.30
C ALA A 57 -2.84 1.77 -18.40
N GLY A 58 -2.83 0.49 -18.05
CA GLY A 58 -1.64 -0.36 -18.06
C GLY A 58 -0.79 -0.29 -16.79
N PHE A 59 -1.10 0.56 -15.82
CA PHE A 59 -0.57 0.41 -14.46
C PHE A 59 -1.34 -0.68 -13.74
N ALA A 60 -0.64 -1.47 -12.93
CA ALA A 60 -1.25 -2.41 -12.00
C ALA A 60 -0.43 -2.46 -10.72
N VAL A 61 -1.08 -2.33 -9.55
CA VAL A 61 -0.42 -2.41 -8.25
C VAL A 61 -1.23 -3.31 -7.33
N TYR A 62 -0.55 -4.27 -6.70
CA TYR A 62 -1.14 -5.05 -5.63
C TYR A 62 -0.83 -4.40 -4.29
N LEU A 63 -1.89 -4.09 -3.55
CA LEU A 63 -1.84 -3.39 -2.28
C LEU A 63 -2.38 -4.28 -1.16
N ARG A 64 -1.79 -4.16 0.02
CA ARG A 64 -2.33 -4.69 1.28
C ARG A 64 -2.31 -3.61 2.35
N TYR A 65 -3.45 -3.33 2.96
CA TYR A 65 -3.58 -2.49 4.13
C TYR A 65 -3.61 -3.34 5.41
N ALA A 66 -2.99 -2.86 6.49
CA ALA A 66 -3.12 -3.44 7.81
C ALA A 66 -3.09 -2.33 8.91
N PRO A 67 -3.96 -2.38 9.93
CA PRO A 67 -3.94 -1.45 11.05
C PRO A 67 -2.66 -1.54 11.90
N SER A 68 -2.06 -2.72 11.96
CA SER A 68 -0.72 -2.97 12.48
C SER A 68 -0.16 -4.23 11.83
N ARG A 69 1.17 -4.36 11.84
CA ARG A 69 1.82 -5.54 11.28
C ARG A 69 3.18 -5.79 11.93
N ARG A 70 3.37 -7.01 12.39
CA ARG A 70 4.70 -7.56 12.70
C ARG A 70 5.41 -7.97 11.41
N LEU A 71 6.58 -7.39 11.15
CA LEU A 71 7.40 -7.65 9.97
C LEU A 71 8.48 -8.70 10.26
N THR A 72 9.08 -8.63 11.44
CA THR A 72 10.02 -9.62 12.00
C THR A 72 9.75 -9.76 13.51
N ASP A 73 10.48 -10.64 14.19
CA ASP A 73 10.35 -10.80 15.66
C ASP A 73 10.68 -9.52 16.44
N SER A 74 11.53 -8.65 15.88
CA SER A 74 11.97 -7.40 16.51
C SER A 74 11.42 -6.13 15.86
N LEU A 75 10.67 -6.25 14.75
CA LEU A 75 10.16 -5.13 13.99
C LEU A 75 8.65 -5.22 13.83
N GLU A 76 7.96 -4.26 14.43
CA GLU A 76 6.53 -4.04 14.29
C GLU A 76 6.26 -2.62 13.81
N VAL A 77 5.27 -2.48 12.94
CA VAL A 77 4.75 -1.20 12.47
C VAL A 77 3.27 -1.10 12.80
N GLY A 78 2.79 0.11 13.08
CA GLY A 78 1.38 0.46 13.19
C GLY A 78 0.70 0.46 11.82
N GLU A 79 -0.20 1.43 11.61
CA GLU A 79 -0.99 1.47 10.38
C GLU A 79 -0.06 1.54 9.16
N CYS A 80 -0.21 0.56 8.27
CA CYS A 80 0.67 0.43 7.13
C CYS A 80 -0.05 0.00 5.87
N ILE A 81 0.60 0.30 4.75
CA ILE A 81 0.27 -0.21 3.43
C ILE A 81 1.48 -0.94 2.85
N ALA A 82 1.26 -2.10 2.26
CA ALA A 82 2.28 -2.89 1.59
C ALA A 82 2.03 -2.93 0.08
N ILE A 83 3.11 -2.84 -0.69
CA ILE A 83 3.14 -3.07 -2.14
C ILE A 83 3.91 -4.37 -2.36
N SER A 84 3.26 -5.39 -2.91
CA SER A 84 3.92 -6.67 -3.24
C SER A 84 4.18 -6.83 -4.73
N THR A 85 3.49 -6.08 -5.58
CA THR A 85 3.65 -6.16 -7.03
C THR A 85 3.29 -4.83 -7.65
N ILE A 86 4.10 -4.42 -8.63
CA ILE A 86 3.91 -3.18 -9.37
C ILE A 86 4.27 -3.40 -10.83
N HIS A 87 3.38 -2.98 -11.71
CA HIS A 87 3.61 -2.91 -13.14
C HIS A 87 3.45 -1.47 -13.59
N ILE A 88 4.48 -0.96 -14.28
CA ILE A 88 4.53 0.37 -14.86
C ILE A 88 4.70 0.18 -16.36
N PRO A 89 3.84 0.79 -17.21
CA PRO A 89 4.01 0.72 -18.67
C PRO A 89 5.41 1.17 -19.08
N ASP A 90 6.07 0.42 -19.97
CA ASP A 90 7.48 0.64 -20.37
C ASP A 90 7.77 2.11 -20.74
N ARG A 91 6.87 2.74 -21.50
CA ARG A 91 6.99 4.15 -21.93
C ARG A 91 7.00 5.17 -20.78
N LEU A 92 6.55 4.77 -19.58
CA LEU A 92 6.45 5.58 -18.37
C LEU A 92 7.46 5.18 -17.29
N GLN A 93 8.24 4.11 -17.50
CA GLN A 93 9.32 3.73 -16.59
C GLN A 93 10.41 4.82 -16.53
N HIS A 94 11.18 4.82 -15.45
CA HIS A 94 12.27 5.78 -15.19
C HIS A 94 11.86 7.26 -15.08
N ARG A 95 10.56 7.58 -14.99
CA ARG A 95 10.05 8.96 -14.83
C ARG A 95 9.80 9.36 -13.37
N GLY A 96 10.31 8.59 -12.42
CA GLY A 96 10.13 8.83 -10.99
C GLY A 96 8.75 8.48 -10.43
N TRP A 97 7.85 7.90 -11.23
CA TRP A 97 6.49 7.53 -10.81
C TRP A 97 6.49 6.62 -9.59
N PHE A 98 7.31 5.56 -9.59
CA PHE A 98 7.44 4.64 -8.45
C PHE A 98 7.72 5.38 -7.14
N TRP A 99 8.68 6.31 -7.14
CA TRP A 99 9.04 7.05 -5.93
C TRP A 99 7.90 7.94 -5.45
N ARG A 100 7.22 8.64 -6.36
CA ARG A 100 6.03 9.46 -6.04
C ARG A 100 4.87 8.60 -5.53
N TYR A 101 4.72 7.40 -6.06
CA TYR A 101 3.72 6.47 -5.62
C TYR A 101 4.01 5.94 -4.21
N CYS A 102 5.27 5.63 -3.89
CA CYS A 102 5.68 5.34 -2.51
C CYS A 102 5.37 6.51 -1.57
N GLN A 103 5.59 7.74 -2.02
CA GLN A 103 5.22 8.92 -1.22
C GLN A 103 3.71 8.97 -0.96
N LEU A 104 2.89 8.83 -2.02
CA LEU A 104 1.44 8.79 -1.87
C LEU A 104 1.02 7.73 -0.84
N CYS A 105 1.49 6.49 -1.00
CA CYS A 105 1.14 5.40 -0.11
C CYS A 105 1.51 5.69 1.35
N LEU A 106 2.71 6.20 1.62
CA LEU A 106 3.12 6.60 2.97
C LEU A 106 2.30 7.79 3.50
N GLY A 107 1.86 8.69 2.62
CA GLY A 107 1.03 9.84 2.99
C GLY A 107 -0.37 9.43 3.45
N LEU A 108 -0.84 8.29 2.94
CA LEU A 108 -2.17 7.77 3.22
C LEU A 108 -2.27 6.97 4.52
N VAL A 109 -1.15 6.58 5.15
CA VAL A 109 -1.14 5.78 6.39
C VAL A 109 -0.32 6.48 7.48
N GLU A 110 -0.56 6.12 8.74
CA GLU A 110 0.06 6.79 9.89
C GLU A 110 1.50 6.35 10.20
N ASP A 111 1.89 5.11 9.92
CA ASP A 111 3.24 4.62 10.27
C ASP A 111 4.11 4.34 9.03
N ALA A 112 3.75 3.33 8.23
CA ALA A 112 4.74 2.73 7.33
C ALA A 112 4.22 2.33 5.94
N LEU A 113 5.11 2.47 4.95
CA LEU A 113 5.04 1.78 3.67
C LEU A 113 5.95 0.56 3.72
N VAL A 114 5.43 -0.59 3.28
CA VAL A 114 6.18 -1.83 3.15
C VAL A 114 6.29 -2.20 1.67
N LEU A 115 7.47 -2.60 1.23
CA LEU A 115 7.71 -3.20 -0.08
C LEU A 115 8.06 -4.67 0.14
N GLU A 116 7.31 -5.57 -0.49
CA GLU A 116 7.47 -7.01 -0.33
C GLU A 116 7.99 -7.65 -1.61
N GLY A 117 8.97 -8.56 -1.48
CA GLY A 117 9.42 -9.40 -2.60
C GLY A 117 9.92 -8.59 -3.80
N VAL A 118 10.82 -7.63 -3.55
CA VAL A 118 11.46 -6.80 -4.57
C VAL A 118 12.49 -7.62 -5.36
N VAL A 119 11.99 -8.40 -6.31
CA VAL A 119 12.79 -9.28 -7.18
C VAL A 119 13.53 -8.53 -8.29
N ASN A 120 13.14 -7.30 -8.62
CA ASN A 120 13.83 -6.51 -9.66
C ASN A 120 15.20 -6.04 -9.12
N PRO A 121 16.33 -6.47 -9.73
CA PRO A 121 17.65 -6.21 -9.18
C PRO A 121 18.04 -4.72 -9.21
N SER A 122 17.62 -3.98 -10.25
CA SER A 122 17.90 -2.54 -10.37
C SER A 122 17.14 -1.72 -9.33
N LEU A 123 15.86 -2.05 -9.11
CA LEU A 123 15.06 -1.41 -8.08
C LEU A 123 15.61 -1.73 -6.68
N ARG A 124 15.96 -2.99 -6.43
CA ARG A 124 16.57 -3.43 -5.17
C ARG A 124 17.88 -2.69 -4.88
N ALA A 125 18.77 -2.59 -5.87
CA ALA A 125 20.00 -1.82 -5.74
C ALA A 125 19.72 -0.34 -5.43
N SER A 126 18.71 0.25 -6.09
CA SER A 126 18.31 1.65 -5.85
C SER A 126 17.73 1.86 -4.45
N LEU A 127 16.97 0.89 -3.91
CA LEU A 127 16.44 0.94 -2.55
C LEU A 127 17.56 0.85 -1.50
N ARG A 128 18.54 -0.03 -1.69
CA ARG A 128 19.70 -0.16 -0.79
C ARG A 128 20.59 1.08 -0.73
N GLN A 129 20.56 1.92 -1.75
CA GLN A 129 21.28 3.19 -1.78
C GLN A 129 20.53 4.32 -1.05
N ARG A 130 19.28 4.09 -0.63
CA ARG A 130 18.44 5.08 0.06
C ARG A 130 18.37 4.77 1.55
N PRO A 131 18.99 5.58 2.43
CA PRO A 131 19.02 5.31 3.87
C PRO A 131 17.64 5.31 4.53
N GLU A 132 16.63 5.86 3.85
CA GLU A 132 15.27 5.94 4.38
C GLU A 132 14.51 4.62 4.26
N PHE A 133 14.98 3.70 3.41
CA PHE A 133 14.43 2.34 3.31
C PHE A 133 15.28 1.37 4.14
N PHE A 134 14.65 0.72 5.11
CA PHE A 134 15.27 -0.35 5.90
C PHE A 134 14.91 -1.71 5.32
N GLU A 135 15.91 -2.51 4.96
CA GLU A 135 15.73 -3.90 4.53
C GLU A 135 15.59 -4.81 5.77
N PHE A 136 14.39 -5.35 6.00
CA PHE A 136 14.08 -6.13 7.22
C PHE A 136 14.04 -7.64 6.99
N HIS A 137 13.92 -8.06 5.74
CA HIS A 137 13.97 -9.44 5.27
C HIS A 137 14.52 -9.42 3.84
N ASP A 138 15.03 -10.54 3.35
CA ASP A 138 15.50 -10.64 1.97
C ASP A 138 14.44 -10.10 0.99
N GLU A 139 14.88 -9.15 0.16
CA GLU A 139 14.09 -8.46 -0.84
C GLU A 139 12.89 -7.66 -0.30
N SER A 140 12.82 -7.38 1.01
CA SER A 140 11.69 -6.66 1.62
C SER A 140 12.15 -5.44 2.40
N PHE A 141 11.51 -4.31 2.13
CA PHE A 141 11.91 -3.00 2.62
C PHE A 141 10.78 -2.30 3.35
N VAL A 142 11.10 -1.49 4.35
CA VAL A 142 10.14 -0.62 5.04
C VAL A 142 10.62 0.82 4.99
N LEU A 143 9.68 1.72 4.75
CA LEU A 143 9.86 3.17 4.84
C LEU A 143 8.88 3.69 5.90
N ARG A 144 9.41 4.28 6.98
CA ARG A 144 8.59 4.82 8.07
C ARG A 144 8.40 6.31 7.94
N ARG A 145 7.25 6.79 8.40
CA ARG A 145 6.99 8.21 8.61
C ARG A 145 7.93 8.75 9.69
N LEU A 146 8.45 9.95 9.50
CA LEU A 146 9.28 10.60 10.51
C LEU A 146 8.38 11.22 11.60
N PRO A 147 8.79 11.16 12.89
CA PRO A 147 8.02 11.72 14.00
C PRO A 147 7.79 13.23 13.92
N ASP A 148 8.64 13.95 13.18
CA ASP A 148 8.62 15.41 13.04
C ASP A 148 7.83 15.89 11.81
N HIS A 149 7.02 15.02 11.21
CA HIS A 149 6.23 15.27 10.00
C HIS A 149 7.05 15.67 8.76
N ARG A 150 8.39 15.60 8.82
CA ARG A 150 9.20 15.77 7.62
C ARG A 150 8.98 14.60 6.68
N TRP A 151 9.09 14.90 5.40
CA TRP A 151 8.92 13.89 4.39
C TRP A 151 10.18 13.03 4.29
N PRO A 152 10.11 11.71 4.58
CA PRO A 152 11.32 10.88 4.61
C PRO A 152 11.90 10.68 3.22
N LEU A 153 11.05 10.51 2.20
CA LEU A 153 11.52 10.12 0.87
C LEU A 153 11.81 11.33 -0.02
N ARG A 154 13.08 11.64 -0.27
CA ARG A 154 13.48 12.64 -1.28
C ARG A 154 13.43 12.03 -2.68
N VAL A 155 12.52 12.52 -3.53
CA VAL A 155 12.38 12.01 -4.92
C VAL A 155 13.45 12.60 -5.84
N PHE A 156 13.91 13.83 -5.55
CA PHE A 156 15.00 14.51 -6.25
C PHE A 156 16.09 14.86 -5.23
N PRO A 157 17.03 13.95 -4.94
CA PRO A 157 18.07 14.19 -3.94
C PRO A 157 19.03 15.32 -4.34
N ASP A 158 19.14 15.64 -5.64
CA ASP A 158 20.14 16.59 -6.17
C ASP A 158 19.61 18.02 -6.38
N LEU A 159 18.31 18.26 -6.15
CA LEU A 159 17.74 19.60 -6.19
C LEU A 159 17.88 20.24 -4.80
N ASN A 160 19.06 20.80 -4.53
CA ASN A 160 19.21 21.80 -3.47
C ASN A 160 18.40 23.04 -3.87
N VAL A 161 17.19 23.16 -3.32
CA VAL A 161 16.44 24.42 -3.26
C VAL A 161 16.47 24.91 -1.82
#